data_AF-A0A5N4AK99-F1
#
_entry.id   AF-A0A5N4AK99-F1
#
_cell.length_a   1.000
_cell.length_b   1.000
_cell.length_c   1.000
_cell.angle_alpha   90.00
_cell.angle_beta   90.00
_cell.angle_gamma   90.00
#
_symmetry.space_group_name_H-M   'P 1'
#
loop_
_entity.id
_entity.type
_entity.pdbx_description
1 polymer ?
#
loop_
_entity_poly.entity_id
_entity_poly.type
_entity_poly.pdbx_seq_one_letter_code
_entity_poly.pdbx_strand_id
1 'polypeptide(L)'
;MDASEINNMKCCKETDLNEDPKIIGNDLQMIRDWLRKQPHLKVREDDASLLIFLRSSKYSIQRAKEKLDNYYSMVTLLPEFFANRDPFAPDIQELLRVGTMVPLPNTIGDCGPRIILFAFDYDADLVPYTTLIKACLMLLDILMVEDLNTVVSGVYLLSDPAKCALNYILQFTPSYISKHVYCMETGYPLRLKGIQVENCPAAMEAAVRFLRNYLNGKISKRLHVYSADSNPNGLKKEIPLELMPIEYGGKNGSMKELGVIWKKKMESYSEWFRDGTKYKTNESLRTGMPKTTDNELGIDGSFRKLQDLNEDSVSVQNDLEKIREWLKKQPHLNVRDGQFFQSVQVSEILITDDASLLIFLRSSKYSIQRTKEKLDNYYSMITLLPEIFDDLDPFAPDIQALLNVGTMVPLPNTFGKCGPRIILCGYGYDPVLVPYTTIVKASLMIYDILMAEDLNTVAFGVYMVIDLKRFSLKYALQLTPTIVTQHLYCIETGYPLRLKGMQIENCPSALDVTVKIVKACLKGKVSNRVRTIYILIYEFYVWFLFSCMCTGRIAIFKRKLPLKCCPSSMVEQMDQLKSWEVSIQRQGALS
;
A
#
# COMPACT_ATOMS: atom_id res chain seq x y z
N MET A 1 47.62 8.56 14.11
CA MET A 1 46.21 8.19 13.97
C MET A 1 45.38 9.42 14.26
N ASP A 2 44.55 9.85 13.33
CA ASP A 2 43.67 11.00 13.55
C ASP A 2 42.47 10.62 14.44
N ALA A 3 41.72 11.62 14.92
CA ALA A 3 40.56 11.41 15.78
C ALA A 3 39.46 10.58 15.11
N SER A 4 39.34 10.62 13.77
CA SER A 4 38.38 9.83 13.00
C SER A 4 38.77 8.36 12.94
N GLU A 5 40.06 8.04 12.77
CA GLU A 5 40.60 6.68 12.75
C GLU A 5 40.47 6.01 14.13
N ILE A 6 40.70 6.77 15.20
CA ILE A 6 40.51 6.30 16.58
C ILE A 6 39.04 6.00 16.85
N ASN A 7 38.14 6.91 16.45
CA ASN A 7 36.70 6.71 16.60
C ASN A 7 36.18 5.53 15.75
N ASN A 8 36.71 5.39 14.54
CA ASN A 8 36.37 4.29 13.65
C ASN A 8 36.75 2.93 14.25
N MET A 9 37.96 2.83 14.80
CA MET A 9 38.42 1.59 15.45
C MET A 9 37.66 1.29 16.74
N LYS A 10 37.25 2.33 17.50
CA LYS A 10 36.37 2.19 18.67
C LYS A 10 35.01 1.63 18.26
N CYS A 11 34.40 2.19 17.21
CA CYS A 11 33.11 1.73 16.68
C CYS A 11 33.17 0.29 16.17
N CYS A 12 34.22 -0.08 15.43
CA CYS A 12 34.42 -1.47 14.98
C CYS A 12 34.57 -2.47 16.13
N LYS A 13 35.22 -2.08 17.23
CA LYS A 13 35.39 -2.92 18.44
C LYS A 13 34.10 -3.03 19.25
N GLU A 14 33.40 -1.92 19.50
CA GLU A 14 32.19 -1.90 20.33
C GLU A 14 30.99 -2.59 19.67
N THR A 15 30.96 -2.64 18.34
CA THR A 15 29.85 -3.23 17.58
C THR A 15 30.06 -4.68 17.15
N ASP A 16 31.18 -5.29 17.57
CA ASP A 16 31.55 -6.69 17.31
C ASP A 16 31.49 -7.01 15.80
N LEU A 17 32.20 -6.21 15.01
CA LEU A 17 32.19 -6.33 13.56
C LEU A 17 33.03 -7.49 13.02
N ASN A 18 33.87 -8.14 13.84
CA ASN A 18 34.88 -9.10 13.39
C ASN A 18 35.82 -8.54 12.30
N GLU A 19 36.08 -7.22 12.31
CA GLU A 19 37.01 -6.57 11.39
C GLU A 19 38.45 -6.89 11.81
N ASP A 20 39.07 -7.89 11.17
CA ASP A 20 40.48 -8.23 11.36
C ASP A 20 41.32 -7.72 10.17
N PRO A 21 42.24 -6.76 10.39
CA PRO A 21 43.11 -6.21 9.34
C PRO A 21 43.87 -7.27 8.52
N LYS A 22 44.13 -8.45 9.09
CA LYS A 22 44.85 -9.53 8.42
C LYS A 22 44.03 -10.23 7.33
N ILE A 23 42.70 -10.22 7.44
CA ILE A 23 41.81 -10.94 6.51
C ILE A 23 41.05 -10.02 5.55
N ILE A 24 40.95 -8.71 5.84
CA ILE A 24 40.25 -7.73 5.00
C ILE A 24 40.69 -7.80 3.53
N GLY A 25 42.01 -7.88 3.28
CA GLY A 25 42.55 -7.97 1.92
C GLY A 25 42.07 -9.22 1.18
N ASN A 26 41.96 -10.35 1.88
CA ASN A 26 41.45 -11.59 1.31
C ASN A 26 39.93 -11.50 1.03
N ASP A 27 39.16 -10.96 1.98
CA ASP A 27 37.71 -10.78 1.83
C ASP A 27 37.36 -9.87 0.64
N LEU A 28 38.09 -8.76 0.49
CA LEU A 28 37.98 -7.86 -0.66
C LEU A 28 38.29 -8.59 -1.98
N GLN A 29 39.34 -9.40 -2.00
CA GLN A 29 39.70 -10.19 -3.18
C GLN A 29 38.62 -11.23 -3.52
N MET A 30 38.04 -11.90 -2.51
CA MET A 30 36.95 -12.85 -2.71
C MET A 30 35.69 -12.18 -3.31
N ILE A 31 35.38 -10.94 -2.93
CA ILE A 31 34.29 -10.17 -3.53
C ILE A 31 34.60 -9.82 -4.98
N ARG A 32 35.81 -9.32 -5.29
CA ARG A 32 36.24 -9.03 -6.67
C ARG A 32 36.22 -10.25 -7.58
N ASP A 33 36.72 -11.38 -7.09
CA ASP A 33 36.73 -12.64 -7.84
C ASP A 33 35.31 -13.14 -8.13
N TRP A 34 34.37 -12.88 -7.23
CA TRP A 34 32.96 -13.16 -7.46
C TRP A 34 32.33 -12.19 -8.47
N LEU A 35 32.62 -10.88 -8.37
CA LEU A 35 32.12 -9.86 -9.29
C LEU A 35 32.49 -10.14 -10.74
N ARG A 36 33.73 -10.62 -11.00
CA ARG A 36 34.16 -11.07 -12.34
C ARG A 36 33.29 -12.18 -12.94
N LYS A 37 32.57 -12.94 -12.10
CA LYS A 37 31.66 -14.01 -12.51
C LYS A 37 30.21 -13.53 -12.65
N GLN A 38 29.92 -12.26 -12.37
CA GLN A 38 28.59 -11.65 -12.43
C GLN A 38 28.51 -10.62 -13.58
N PRO A 39 28.29 -11.06 -14.84
CA PRO A 39 28.32 -10.18 -16.01
C PRO A 39 27.23 -9.10 -16.00
N HIS A 40 26.17 -9.27 -15.20
CA HIS A 40 25.13 -8.27 -15.02
C HIS A 40 25.50 -7.14 -14.07
N LEU A 41 26.53 -7.28 -13.23
CA LEU A 41 26.87 -6.27 -12.22
C LEU A 41 27.99 -5.35 -12.70
N LYS A 42 27.70 -4.05 -12.80
CA LYS A 42 28.70 -3.00 -12.96
C LYS A 42 28.76 -2.15 -11.70
N VAL A 43 29.86 -2.23 -10.96
CA VAL A 43 29.94 -1.76 -9.57
C VAL A 43 31.22 -0.96 -9.32
N ARG A 44 31.25 -0.13 -8.27
CA ARG A 44 32.48 0.50 -7.79
C ARG A 44 33.31 -0.56 -7.04
N GLU A 45 34.48 -0.89 -7.60
CA GLU A 45 35.35 -1.98 -7.09
C GLU A 45 36.50 -1.51 -6.18
N ASP A 46 36.56 -0.22 -5.85
CA ASP A 46 37.55 0.30 -4.91
C ASP A 46 37.33 -0.25 -3.48
N ASP A 47 38.41 -0.33 -2.69
CA ASP A 47 38.37 -0.93 -1.34
C ASP A 47 37.33 -0.24 -0.45
N ALA A 48 37.22 1.09 -0.51
CA ALA A 48 36.29 1.83 0.33
C ALA A 48 34.83 1.48 0.01
N SER A 49 34.47 1.42 -1.27
CA SER A 49 33.13 1.02 -1.73
C SER A 49 32.78 -0.40 -1.31
N LEU A 50 33.71 -1.36 -1.43
CA LEU A 50 33.45 -2.76 -1.06
C LEU A 50 33.38 -2.97 0.46
N LEU A 51 34.17 -2.23 1.23
CA LEU A 51 34.16 -2.27 2.70
C LEU A 51 32.80 -1.91 3.30
N ILE A 52 32.02 -1.03 2.66
CA ILE A 52 30.65 -0.69 3.08
C ILE A 52 29.77 -1.96 3.15
N PHE A 53 29.83 -2.80 2.12
CA PHE A 53 29.04 -4.02 2.04
C PHE A 53 29.54 -5.09 3.03
N LEU A 54 30.85 -5.19 3.24
CA LEU A 54 31.43 -6.09 4.24
C LEU A 54 31.04 -5.68 5.67
N ARG A 55 31.26 -4.41 6.04
CA ARG A 55 30.92 -3.86 7.38
C ARG A 55 29.43 -4.00 7.68
N SER A 56 28.57 -3.61 6.74
CA SER A 56 27.13 -3.75 6.91
C SER A 56 26.65 -5.20 7.00
N SER A 57 27.48 -6.16 6.57
CA SER A 57 27.22 -7.59 6.61
C SER A 57 27.92 -8.31 7.77
N LYS A 58 28.61 -7.57 8.66
CA LYS A 58 29.47 -8.13 9.70
C LYS A 58 30.50 -9.12 9.12
N TYR A 59 31.11 -8.75 7.99
CA TYR A 59 32.10 -9.54 7.27
C TYR A 59 31.62 -10.91 6.77
N SER A 60 30.31 -11.15 6.75
CA SER A 60 29.75 -12.31 6.04
C SER A 60 29.82 -12.07 4.53
N ILE A 61 30.75 -12.75 3.85
CA ILE A 61 30.93 -12.69 2.40
C ILE A 61 29.62 -12.94 1.64
N GLN A 62 28.86 -13.96 2.05
CA GLN A 62 27.60 -14.30 1.37
C GLN A 62 26.58 -13.15 1.47
N ARG A 63 26.39 -12.57 2.66
CA ARG A 63 25.48 -11.44 2.84
C ARG A 63 25.96 -10.17 2.14
N ALA A 64 27.28 -9.96 2.08
CA ALA A 64 27.86 -8.83 1.36
C ALA A 64 27.56 -8.92 -0.16
N LYS A 65 27.71 -10.11 -0.75
CA LYS A 65 27.33 -10.37 -2.16
C LYS A 65 25.85 -10.10 -2.42
N GLU A 66 24.97 -10.58 -1.56
CA GLU A 66 23.52 -10.37 -1.67
C GLU A 66 23.15 -8.88 -1.59
N LYS A 67 23.69 -8.15 -0.61
CA LYS A 67 23.44 -6.71 -0.47
C LYS A 67 23.98 -5.90 -1.64
N LEU A 68 25.15 -6.26 -2.15
CA LEU A 68 25.76 -5.60 -3.28
C LEU A 68 24.91 -5.79 -4.54
N ASP A 69 24.47 -7.02 -4.81
CA ASP A 69 23.55 -7.30 -5.91
C ASP A 69 22.22 -6.55 -5.75
N ASN A 70 21.62 -6.53 -4.55
CA ASN A 70 20.38 -5.81 -4.29
C ASN A 70 20.51 -4.29 -4.48
N TYR A 71 21.59 -3.69 -3.98
CA TYR A 71 21.80 -2.25 -4.12
C TYR A 71 21.89 -1.82 -5.58
N TYR A 72 22.74 -2.46 -6.38
CA TYR A 72 22.88 -2.08 -7.79
C TYR A 72 21.67 -2.50 -8.64
N SER A 73 20.91 -3.53 -8.24
CA SER A 73 19.63 -3.86 -8.87
C SER A 73 18.59 -2.77 -8.60
N MET A 74 18.46 -2.31 -7.36
CA MET A 74 17.58 -1.21 -6.96
C MET A 74 17.86 0.06 -7.79
N VAL A 75 19.13 0.40 -7.99
CA VAL A 75 19.56 1.55 -8.82
C VAL A 75 19.01 1.43 -10.25
N THR A 76 19.04 0.22 -10.83
CA THR A 76 18.47 -0.04 -12.17
C THR A 76 16.94 0.00 -12.17
N LEU A 77 16.31 -0.62 -11.17
CA LEU A 77 14.87 -0.85 -11.13
C LEU A 77 14.06 0.40 -10.80
N LEU A 78 14.66 1.40 -10.15
CA LEU A 78 13.97 2.60 -9.67
C LEU A 78 14.56 3.89 -10.26
N PRO A 79 14.54 4.06 -11.61
CA PRO A 79 15.13 5.23 -12.26
C PRO A 79 14.54 6.56 -11.78
N GLU A 80 13.29 6.60 -11.34
CA GLU A 80 12.66 7.80 -10.75
C GLU A 80 13.43 8.34 -9.54
N PHE A 81 14.13 7.46 -8.79
CA PHE A 81 14.90 7.82 -7.61
C PHE A 81 16.40 7.89 -7.89
N PHE A 82 16.92 7.14 -8.85
CA PHE A 82 18.37 6.99 -9.08
C PHE A 82 18.90 7.66 -10.36
N ALA A 83 18.04 8.01 -11.31
CA ALA A 83 18.43 8.75 -12.49
C ALA A 83 18.44 10.27 -12.26
N ASN A 84 19.32 10.96 -13.00
CA ASN A 84 19.44 12.43 -13.03
C ASN A 84 19.54 13.06 -11.64
N ARG A 85 20.45 12.51 -10.81
CA ARG A 85 20.77 13.03 -9.48
C ARG A 85 21.74 14.20 -9.59
N ASP A 86 21.21 15.40 -9.70
CA ASP A 86 21.99 16.63 -9.70
C ASP A 86 21.64 17.47 -8.47
N PRO A 87 22.57 17.68 -7.52
CA PRO A 87 22.31 18.53 -6.36
C PRO A 87 22.00 19.98 -6.73
N PHE A 88 22.32 20.44 -7.95
CA PHE A 88 21.99 21.78 -8.44
C PHE A 88 20.65 21.86 -9.17
N ALA A 89 19.90 20.77 -9.30
CA ALA A 89 18.56 20.80 -9.87
C ALA A 89 17.65 21.73 -9.05
N PRO A 90 16.80 22.57 -9.67
CA PRO A 90 16.02 23.59 -8.95
C PRO A 90 15.13 23.04 -7.84
N ASP A 91 14.49 21.89 -8.06
CA ASP A 91 13.61 21.22 -7.12
C ASP A 91 14.38 20.62 -5.92
N ILE A 92 15.57 20.05 -6.17
CA ILE A 92 16.48 19.59 -5.11
C ILE A 92 17.03 20.79 -4.33
N GLN A 93 17.43 21.86 -5.02
CA GLN A 93 17.96 23.08 -4.38
C GLN A 93 16.96 23.72 -3.41
N GLU A 94 15.66 23.65 -3.69
CA GLU A 94 14.64 24.14 -2.78
C GLU A 94 14.59 23.35 -1.47
N LEU A 95 14.65 22.01 -1.55
CA LEU A 95 14.75 21.14 -0.37
C LEU A 95 16.01 21.41 0.46
N LEU A 96 17.15 21.60 -0.23
CA LEU A 96 18.43 21.88 0.42
C LEU A 96 18.47 23.27 1.07
N ARG A 97 17.83 24.26 0.45
CA ARG A 97 17.75 25.64 0.95
C ARG A 97 17.00 25.69 2.28
N VAL A 98 15.93 24.91 2.41
CA VAL A 98 15.09 24.85 3.62
C VAL A 98 15.71 23.95 4.70
N GLY A 99 16.55 22.99 4.32
CA GLY A 99 17.13 22.04 5.28
C GLY A 99 16.13 20.94 5.67
N THR A 100 15.32 20.49 4.72
CA THR A 100 14.26 19.49 4.92
C THR A 100 14.77 18.17 5.51
N MET A 101 16.02 17.81 5.26
CA MET A 101 16.64 16.56 5.69
C MET A 101 18.05 16.84 6.20
N VAL A 102 18.28 16.59 7.48
CA VAL A 102 19.58 16.86 8.12
C VAL A 102 20.02 15.72 9.04
N PRO A 103 21.17 15.11 8.76
CA PRO A 103 21.88 14.27 9.71
C PRO A 103 22.38 15.09 10.89
N LEU A 104 22.04 14.65 12.09
CA LEU A 104 22.46 15.31 13.31
C LEU A 104 23.94 14.98 13.65
N PRO A 105 24.75 15.94 14.13
CA PRO A 105 26.19 15.75 14.34
C PRO A 105 26.54 14.68 15.37
N ASN A 106 25.82 14.65 16.49
CA ASN A 106 26.03 13.66 17.55
C ASN A 106 25.07 12.47 17.40
N THR A 107 25.55 11.28 17.75
CA THR A 107 24.80 10.01 17.74
C THR A 107 24.41 9.58 19.16
N ILE A 108 23.59 8.53 19.27
CA ILE A 108 23.25 7.91 20.57
C ILE A 108 24.48 7.16 21.11
N GLY A 109 25.33 7.88 21.85
CA GLY A 109 26.69 7.42 22.21
C GLY A 109 27.66 7.53 21.03
N ASP A 110 28.97 7.39 21.29
CA ASP A 110 30.03 7.63 20.29
C ASP A 110 29.93 6.74 19.05
N CYS A 111 29.46 5.50 19.24
CA CYS A 111 29.31 4.48 18.20
C CYS A 111 27.84 4.19 17.90
N GLY A 112 26.94 5.14 18.19
CA GLY A 112 25.50 5.01 17.98
C GLY A 112 25.05 5.13 16.52
N PRO A 113 23.78 4.80 16.23
CA PRO A 113 23.21 5.08 14.91
C PRO A 113 23.17 6.58 14.61
N ARG A 114 23.33 6.92 13.34
CA ARG A 114 23.14 8.30 12.85
C ARG A 114 21.67 8.68 12.88
N ILE A 115 21.36 9.80 13.55
CA ILE A 115 20.01 10.35 13.56
C ILE A 115 19.85 11.24 12.33
N ILE A 116 18.81 11.01 11.54
CA ILE A 116 18.45 11.85 10.39
C ILE A 116 17.07 12.44 10.68
N LEU A 117 17.00 13.77 10.74
CA LEU A 117 15.77 14.50 10.98
C LEU A 117 15.18 15.03 9.68
N PHE A 118 13.90 14.74 9.46
CA PHE A 118 13.08 15.27 8.38
C PHE A 118 12.10 16.30 8.93
N ALA A 119 12.17 17.52 8.41
CA ALA A 119 11.25 18.61 8.73
C ALA A 119 10.68 19.20 7.43
N PHE A 120 9.37 19.45 7.40
CA PHE A 120 8.67 19.83 6.18
C PHE A 120 8.35 21.32 6.19
N ASP A 121 9.28 22.20 5.81
CA ASP A 121 9.08 23.66 5.85
C ASP A 121 9.30 24.35 4.49
N TYR A 122 8.78 23.75 3.42
CA TYR A 122 8.94 24.19 2.04
C TYR A 122 7.60 24.14 1.29
N ASP A 123 7.52 24.86 0.18
CA ASP A 123 6.33 24.85 -0.68
C ASP A 123 6.23 23.52 -1.45
N ALA A 124 5.20 22.75 -1.12
CA ALA A 124 4.99 21.43 -1.69
C ALA A 124 4.56 21.45 -3.16
N ASP A 125 4.07 22.59 -3.66
CA ASP A 125 3.69 22.74 -5.08
C ASP A 125 4.93 22.92 -5.96
N LEU A 126 6.06 23.35 -5.40
CA LEU A 126 7.33 23.52 -6.12
C LEU A 126 8.17 22.25 -6.19
N VAL A 127 7.90 21.25 -5.34
CA VAL A 127 8.74 20.06 -5.22
C VAL A 127 7.89 18.79 -5.36
N PRO A 128 8.15 17.93 -6.36
CA PRO A 128 7.50 16.62 -6.42
C PRO A 128 7.90 15.73 -5.24
N TYR A 129 6.97 14.89 -4.74
CA TYR A 129 7.29 13.90 -3.70
C TYR A 129 8.43 12.94 -4.11
N THR A 130 8.53 12.61 -5.40
CA THR A 130 9.62 11.81 -5.96
C THR A 130 10.99 12.50 -5.82
N THR A 131 11.04 13.83 -5.93
CA THR A 131 12.25 14.64 -5.71
C THR A 131 12.66 14.62 -4.24
N LEU A 132 11.70 14.71 -3.31
CA LEU A 132 11.98 14.55 -1.87
C LEU A 132 12.70 13.21 -1.62
N ILE A 133 12.12 12.10 -2.08
CA ILE A 133 12.71 10.78 -1.88
C ILE A 133 14.08 10.67 -2.56
N LYS A 134 14.23 11.20 -3.78
CA LYS A 134 15.52 11.24 -4.49
C LYS A 134 16.59 11.95 -3.67
N ALA A 135 16.30 13.13 -3.14
CA ALA A 135 17.23 13.89 -2.31
C ALA A 135 17.56 13.14 -1.00
N CYS A 136 16.59 12.49 -0.35
CA CYS A 136 16.83 11.65 0.82
C CYS A 136 17.82 10.52 0.53
N LEU A 137 17.67 9.86 -0.62
CA LEU A 137 18.54 8.77 -1.04
C LEU A 137 19.93 9.26 -1.43
N MET A 138 20.05 10.43 -2.06
CA MET A 138 21.33 11.09 -2.30
C MET A 138 22.08 11.39 -1.00
N LEU A 139 21.38 11.87 0.02
CA LEU A 139 21.95 12.10 1.35
C LEU A 139 22.42 10.79 2.01
N LEU A 140 21.64 9.72 1.88
CA LEU A 140 22.02 8.40 2.39
C LEU A 140 23.26 7.84 1.68
N ASP A 141 23.41 8.06 0.37
CA ASP A 141 24.62 7.66 -0.36
C ASP A 141 25.87 8.35 0.18
N ILE A 142 25.80 9.65 0.50
CA ILE A 142 26.92 10.40 1.10
C ILE A 142 27.25 9.84 2.49
N LEU A 143 26.25 9.65 3.34
CA LEU A 143 26.46 9.09 4.68
C LEU A 143 27.04 7.68 4.64
N MET A 144 26.61 6.87 3.66
CA MET A 144 27.13 5.52 3.46
C MET A 144 28.63 5.53 3.12
N VAL A 145 29.11 6.56 2.44
CA VAL A 145 30.52 6.72 2.06
C VAL A 145 31.35 7.34 3.19
N GLU A 146 30.86 8.40 3.83
CA GLU A 146 31.65 9.19 4.78
C GLU A 146 31.46 8.84 6.25
N ASP A 147 30.30 8.29 6.66
CA ASP A 147 29.94 8.12 8.06
C ASP A 147 29.92 6.64 8.48
N LEU A 148 30.99 6.20 9.15
CA LEU A 148 31.12 4.82 9.61
C LEU A 148 29.97 4.42 10.55
N ASN A 149 29.51 5.33 11.40
CA ASN A 149 28.38 5.07 12.32
C ASN A 149 27.12 4.71 11.53
N THR A 150 26.86 5.35 10.40
CA THR A 150 25.74 5.02 9.51
C THR A 150 25.85 3.58 8.97
N VAL A 151 27.04 3.16 8.52
CA VAL A 151 27.24 1.81 7.94
C VAL A 151 27.20 0.71 9.02
N VAL A 152 27.82 0.96 10.16
CA VAL A 152 28.03 -0.02 11.22
C VAL A 152 26.86 -0.08 12.17
N SER A 153 26.51 1.07 12.73
CA SER A 153 25.48 1.22 13.74
C SER A 153 24.11 1.52 13.16
N GLY A 154 24.04 1.91 11.88
CA GLY A 154 22.79 2.11 11.17
C GLY A 154 22.26 3.53 11.32
N VAL A 155 21.00 3.69 10.93
CA VAL A 155 20.31 4.97 10.91
C VAL A 155 19.06 4.94 11.80
N TYR A 156 18.77 6.06 12.43
CA TYR A 156 17.53 6.32 13.13
C TYR A 156 16.83 7.49 12.43
N LEU A 157 15.63 7.25 11.90
CA LEU A 157 14.90 8.28 11.16
C LEU A 157 13.92 8.98 12.11
N LEU A 158 14.03 10.29 12.19
CA LEU A 158 13.12 11.15 12.93
C LEU A 158 12.39 12.04 11.94
N SER A 159 11.07 12.10 12.02
CA SER A 159 10.24 12.86 11.09
C SER A 159 9.25 13.72 11.86
N ASP A 160 9.18 15.00 11.52
CA ASP A 160 8.20 15.95 12.02
C ASP A 160 7.35 16.47 10.84
N PRO A 161 6.23 15.79 10.50
CA PRO A 161 5.37 16.15 9.40
C PRO A 161 4.30 17.18 9.81
N ALA A 162 4.47 17.93 10.90
CA ALA A 162 3.49 18.92 11.35
C ALA A 162 3.08 19.91 10.25
N LYS A 163 4.05 20.27 9.41
CA LYS A 163 3.90 21.19 8.26
C LYS A 163 3.89 20.46 6.91
N CYS A 164 3.77 19.14 6.91
CA CYS A 164 3.71 18.35 5.67
C CYS A 164 2.41 18.63 4.91
N ALA A 165 2.52 18.95 3.63
CA ALA A 165 1.37 19.25 2.80
C ALA A 165 0.53 17.99 2.50
N LEU A 166 -0.80 18.17 2.45
CA LEU A 166 -1.75 17.07 2.23
C LEU A 166 -1.57 16.38 0.87
N ASN A 167 -1.14 17.12 -0.16
CA ASN A 167 -0.86 16.58 -1.49
C ASN A 167 0.24 15.48 -1.46
N TYR A 168 1.23 15.58 -0.57
CA TYR A 168 2.22 14.51 -0.37
C TYR A 168 1.63 13.29 0.32
N ILE A 169 0.71 13.48 1.26
CA ILE A 169 0.01 12.36 1.93
C ILE A 169 -0.77 11.54 0.89
N LEU A 170 -1.40 12.19 -0.09
CA LEU A 170 -2.11 11.51 -1.18
C LEU A 170 -1.18 10.70 -2.11
N GLN A 171 0.12 11.00 -2.14
CA GLN A 171 1.10 10.24 -2.94
C GLN A 171 1.61 8.95 -2.26
N PHE A 172 1.19 8.66 -1.03
CA PHE A 172 1.47 7.40 -0.31
C PHE A 172 0.65 6.23 -0.89
N THR A 173 0.76 5.99 -2.19
CA THR A 173 0.14 4.86 -2.87
C THR A 173 0.84 3.55 -2.49
N PRO A 174 0.16 2.40 -2.62
CA PRO A 174 0.78 1.07 -2.41
C PRO A 174 2.10 0.90 -3.17
N SER A 175 2.15 1.34 -4.43
CA SER A 175 3.33 1.24 -5.29
C SER A 175 4.50 2.06 -4.74
N TYR A 176 4.25 3.33 -4.37
CA TYR A 176 5.30 4.19 -3.81
C TYR A 176 5.80 3.70 -2.45
N ILE A 177 4.91 3.24 -1.58
CA ILE A 177 5.31 2.67 -0.29
C ILE A 177 6.14 1.39 -0.47
N SER A 178 5.73 0.47 -1.34
CA SER A 178 6.51 -0.75 -1.61
C SER A 178 7.93 -0.41 -2.09
N LYS A 179 8.06 0.55 -3.02
CA LYS A 179 9.36 1.03 -3.50
C LYS A 179 10.19 1.64 -2.37
N HIS A 180 9.56 2.47 -1.53
CA HIS A 180 10.24 3.13 -0.41
C HIS A 180 10.73 2.12 0.63
N VAL A 181 9.89 1.14 0.99
CA VAL A 181 10.24 0.06 1.91
C VAL A 181 11.34 -0.83 1.32
N TYR A 182 11.28 -1.13 0.02
CA TYR A 182 12.34 -1.88 -0.65
C TYR A 182 13.69 -1.15 -0.58
N CYS A 183 13.72 0.16 -0.84
CA CYS A 183 14.93 0.95 -0.66
C CYS A 183 15.50 0.84 0.76
N MET A 184 14.64 0.99 1.78
CA MET A 184 15.07 1.01 3.19
C MET A 184 15.45 -0.35 3.77
N GLU A 185 14.72 -1.42 3.42
CA GLU A 185 14.88 -2.74 4.05
C GLU A 185 15.78 -3.69 3.24
N THR A 186 15.77 -3.57 1.91
CA THR A 186 16.39 -4.56 1.00
C THR A 186 17.53 -3.97 0.18
N GLY A 187 17.31 -2.77 -0.38
CA GLY A 187 18.21 -2.16 -1.37
C GLY A 187 19.44 -1.52 -0.75
N TYR A 188 19.28 -0.66 0.27
CA TYR A 188 20.43 -0.02 0.91
C TYR A 188 21.16 -0.98 1.86
N PRO A 189 22.50 -0.98 1.89
CA PRO A 189 23.28 -1.78 2.83
C PRO A 189 23.28 -1.15 4.25
N LEU A 190 22.21 -0.47 4.65
CA LEU A 190 22.11 0.21 5.94
C LEU A 190 21.14 -0.54 6.87
N ARG A 191 21.28 -0.30 8.17
CA ARG A 191 20.39 -0.90 9.18
C ARG A 191 19.48 0.18 9.75
N LEU A 192 18.18 0.03 9.51
CA LEU A 192 17.19 0.90 10.13
C LEU A 192 16.99 0.49 11.61
N LYS A 193 17.39 1.37 12.54
CA LYS A 193 17.31 1.14 13.99
C LYS A 193 15.99 1.59 14.59
N GLY A 194 15.38 2.63 14.03
CA GLY A 194 14.06 3.10 14.40
C GLY A 194 13.53 4.16 13.45
N ILE A 195 12.21 4.30 13.43
CA ILE A 195 11.51 5.41 12.80
C ILE A 195 10.64 6.04 13.88
N GLN A 196 10.81 7.33 14.10
CA GLN A 196 10.02 8.11 15.02
C GLN A 196 9.33 9.23 14.25
N VAL A 197 8.00 9.30 14.35
CA VAL A 197 7.18 10.33 13.74
C VAL A 197 6.56 11.16 14.85
N GLU A 198 6.92 12.43 14.89
CA GLU A 198 6.51 13.42 15.88
C GLU A 198 5.46 14.36 15.30
N ASN A 199 4.60 14.96 16.12
CA ASN A 199 3.56 15.90 15.69
C ASN A 199 2.74 15.43 14.48
N CYS A 200 2.45 14.13 14.40
CA CYS A 200 1.83 13.53 13.23
C CYS A 200 0.39 14.06 13.03
N PRO A 201 0.08 14.75 11.92
CA PRO A 201 -1.29 15.19 11.66
C PRO A 201 -2.21 13.98 11.44
N ALA A 202 -3.50 14.10 11.82
CA ALA A 202 -4.46 13.00 11.70
C ALA A 202 -4.55 12.39 10.28
N ALA A 203 -4.42 13.21 9.23
CA ALA A 203 -4.37 12.74 7.85
C ALA A 203 -3.14 11.85 7.57
N MET A 204 -1.99 12.18 8.15
CA MET A 204 -0.73 11.44 8.01
C MET A 204 -0.72 10.14 8.84
N GLU A 205 -1.44 10.08 9.96
CA GLU A 205 -1.57 8.85 10.76
C GLU A 205 -2.13 7.68 9.94
N ALA A 206 -3.07 7.95 9.03
CA ALA A 206 -3.61 6.95 8.12
C ALA A 206 -2.53 6.41 7.15
N ALA A 207 -1.71 7.29 6.58
CA ALA A 207 -0.60 6.92 5.69
C ALA A 207 0.48 6.13 6.43
N VAL A 208 0.83 6.53 7.66
CA VAL A 208 1.82 5.81 8.48
C VAL A 208 1.29 4.45 8.94
N ARG A 209 -0.01 4.34 9.26
CA ARG A 209 -0.65 3.05 9.52
C ARG A 209 -0.63 2.14 8.29
N PHE A 210 -0.79 2.71 7.10
CA PHE A 210 -0.68 1.97 5.85
C PHE A 210 0.76 1.50 5.59
N LEU A 211 1.75 2.38 5.72
CA LEU A 211 3.20 2.06 5.66
C LEU A 211 3.57 0.90 6.61
N ARG A 212 3.03 0.90 7.83
CA ARG A 212 3.31 -0.14 8.84
C ARG A 212 3.00 -1.56 8.36
N ASN A 213 2.06 -1.74 7.43
CA ASN A 213 1.69 -3.04 6.88
C ASN A 213 2.72 -3.59 5.87
N TYR A 214 3.55 -2.73 5.29
CA TYR A 214 4.60 -3.11 4.34
C TYR A 214 5.94 -3.37 5.02
N LEU A 215 6.15 -2.81 6.21
CA LEU A 215 7.36 -3.02 7.00
C LEU A 215 7.43 -4.45 7.53
N ASN A 216 8.63 -5.03 7.55
CA ASN A 216 8.81 -6.32 8.20
C ASN A 216 8.52 -6.23 9.71
N GLY A 217 8.26 -7.37 10.35
CA GLY A 217 7.88 -7.41 11.78
C GLY A 217 8.92 -6.80 12.73
N LYS A 218 10.19 -6.65 12.32
CA LYS A 218 11.24 -6.01 13.11
C LYS A 218 11.19 -4.49 13.00
N ILE A 219 11.09 -3.94 11.79
CA ILE A 219 11.01 -2.49 11.58
C ILE A 219 9.64 -1.95 11.99
N SER A 220 8.56 -2.69 11.74
CA SER A 220 7.22 -2.34 12.20
C SER A 220 7.17 -2.12 13.73
N LYS A 221 7.87 -2.93 14.52
CA LYS A 221 7.97 -2.74 15.99
C LYS A 221 8.80 -1.52 16.41
N ARG A 222 9.63 -1.00 15.53
CA ARG A 222 10.51 0.16 15.75
C ARG A 222 9.97 1.45 15.14
N LEU A 223 8.77 1.39 14.55
CA LEU A 223 8.03 2.54 14.07
C LEU A 223 7.17 3.06 15.23
N HIS A 224 7.51 4.24 15.73
CA HIS A 224 6.80 4.95 16.78
C HIS A 224 6.16 6.21 16.20
N VAL A 225 4.89 6.43 16.50
CA VAL A 225 4.11 7.55 15.97
C VAL A 225 3.46 8.27 17.13
N TYR A 226 3.70 9.57 17.21
CA TYR A 226 3.17 10.44 18.25
C TYR A 226 2.32 11.52 17.58
N SER A 227 1.05 11.54 17.94
CA SER A 227 0.10 12.57 17.50
C SER A 227 0.37 13.87 18.24
N ALA A 228 0.11 15.01 17.60
CA ALA A 228 0.29 16.34 18.18
C ALA A 228 -0.52 16.52 19.49
N ASP A 229 -1.72 15.93 19.56
CA ASP A 229 -2.67 16.17 20.66
C ASP A 229 -2.54 15.19 21.84
N SER A 230 -2.01 13.99 21.61
CA SER A 230 -2.06 12.89 22.59
C SER A 230 -0.75 12.65 23.33
N ASN A 231 0.40 13.14 22.83
CA ASN A 231 1.69 12.83 23.43
C ASN A 231 2.75 13.92 23.20
N PRO A 232 2.62 15.12 23.81
CA PRO A 232 3.57 16.23 23.63
C PRO A 232 5.02 15.94 24.11
N ASN A 233 5.28 14.78 24.74
CA ASN A 233 6.61 14.33 25.17
C ASN A 233 7.11 13.06 24.44
N GLY A 234 6.49 12.66 23.31
CA GLY A 234 6.90 11.51 22.50
C GLY A 234 8.39 11.55 22.13
N LEU A 235 8.85 12.74 21.74
CA LEU A 235 10.22 13.11 21.39
C LEU A 235 11.30 12.51 22.32
N LYS A 236 11.02 12.43 23.63
CA LYS A 236 12.01 12.13 24.68
C LYS A 236 12.12 10.63 25.03
N LYS A 237 11.32 9.76 24.41
CA LYS A 237 11.24 8.34 24.81
C LYS A 237 12.39 7.49 24.24
N GLU A 238 12.80 7.76 23.00
CA GLU A 238 13.77 6.93 22.29
C GLU A 238 15.10 7.67 22.04
N ILE A 239 15.05 9.00 21.83
CA ILE A 239 16.23 9.84 21.59
C ILE A 239 16.39 10.81 22.77
N PRO A 240 17.58 10.84 23.43
CA PRO A 240 17.89 11.85 24.45
C PRO A 240 17.69 13.27 23.93
N LEU A 241 17.01 14.12 24.71
CA LEU A 241 16.68 15.50 24.31
C LEU A 241 17.91 16.32 23.90
N GLU A 242 19.06 16.10 24.53
CA GLU A 242 20.31 16.81 24.19
C GLU A 242 20.79 16.54 22.76
N LEU A 243 20.44 15.39 22.18
CA LEU A 243 20.77 15.02 20.80
C LEU A 243 19.81 15.64 19.78
N MET A 244 18.80 16.38 20.22
CA MET A 244 17.89 17.11 19.34
C MET A 244 18.46 18.47 18.93
N PRO A 245 17.99 19.07 17.82
CA PRO A 245 18.29 20.46 17.50
C PRO A 245 17.70 21.44 18.52
N ILE A 246 18.18 22.68 18.53
CA ILE A 246 17.71 23.73 19.45
C ILE A 246 16.21 24.03 19.28
N GLU A 247 15.67 23.91 18.07
CA GLU A 247 14.25 24.11 17.76
C GLU A 247 13.35 23.09 18.46
N TYR A 248 13.92 21.95 18.83
CA TYR A 248 13.26 20.86 19.55
C TYR A 248 13.67 20.79 21.02
N GLY A 249 14.37 21.81 21.54
CA GLY A 249 14.81 21.91 22.93
C GLY A 249 16.11 21.17 23.27
N GLY A 250 16.86 20.72 22.26
CA GLY A 250 18.15 20.05 22.44
C GLY A 250 19.36 20.96 22.27
N LYS A 251 20.54 20.35 22.04
CA LYS A 251 21.83 21.04 21.93
C LYS A 251 22.66 20.60 20.71
N ASN A 252 22.09 19.82 19.79
CA ASN A 252 22.80 19.19 18.68
C ASN A 252 22.83 20.05 17.41
N GLY A 253 23.04 21.36 17.58
CA GLY A 253 23.01 22.36 16.50
C GLY A 253 21.61 22.91 16.20
N SER A 254 21.53 23.84 15.24
CA SER A 254 20.26 24.35 14.71
C SER A 254 19.93 23.76 13.35
N MET A 255 18.64 23.61 13.04
CA MET A 255 18.18 23.11 11.73
C MET A 255 18.71 23.97 10.59
N LYS A 256 18.75 25.30 10.79
CA LYS A 256 19.23 26.25 9.79
C LYS A 256 20.73 26.07 9.48
N GLU A 257 21.57 25.96 10.51
CA GLU A 257 23.02 25.77 10.32
C GLU A 257 23.32 24.41 9.69
N LEU A 258 22.66 23.35 10.17
CA LEU A 258 22.79 22.01 9.62
C LEU A 258 22.34 21.95 8.16
N GLY A 259 21.25 22.63 7.81
CA GLY A 259 20.78 22.76 6.43
C GLY A 259 21.83 23.38 5.50
N VAL A 260 22.48 24.47 5.94
CA VAL A 260 23.58 25.10 5.17
C VAL A 260 24.78 24.17 5.00
N ILE A 261 25.15 23.43 6.04
CA ILE A 261 26.26 22.46 5.99
C ILE A 261 25.93 21.34 4.99
N TRP A 262 24.76 20.73 5.12
CA TRP A 262 24.36 19.59 4.30
C TRP A 262 24.03 19.97 2.85
N LYS A 263 23.55 21.19 2.61
CA LYS A 263 23.46 21.75 1.26
C LYS A 263 24.82 21.77 0.56
N LYS A 264 25.83 22.40 1.19
CA LYS A 264 27.19 22.47 0.63
C LYS A 264 27.80 21.08 0.44
N LYS A 265 27.55 20.16 1.37
CA LYS A 265 28.01 18.76 1.27
C LYS A 265 27.37 18.03 0.08
N MET A 266 26.06 18.17 -0.14
CA MET A 266 25.42 17.56 -1.32
C MET A 266 25.93 18.17 -2.62
N GLU A 267 26.11 19.48 -2.68
CA GLU A 267 26.67 20.18 -3.83
C GLU A 267 28.09 19.70 -4.17
N SER A 268 28.94 19.48 -3.15
CA SER A 268 30.31 18.97 -3.38
C SER A 268 30.34 17.55 -3.95
N TYR A 269 29.24 16.80 -3.89
CA TYR A 269 29.11 15.45 -4.44
C TYR A 269 28.55 15.42 -5.88
N SER A 270 28.32 16.56 -6.54
CA SER A 270 27.74 16.64 -7.89
C SER A 270 28.47 15.73 -8.92
N GLU A 271 29.81 15.75 -8.93
CA GLU A 271 30.58 14.91 -9.84
C GLU A 271 30.48 13.42 -9.47
N TRP A 272 30.45 13.10 -8.18
CA TRP A 272 30.30 11.72 -7.70
C TRP A 272 28.95 11.13 -8.10
N PHE A 273 27.86 11.91 -8.01
CA PHE A 273 26.54 11.47 -8.47
C PHE A 273 26.49 11.28 -9.99
N ARG A 274 27.13 12.18 -10.75
CA ARG A 274 27.24 12.06 -12.21
C ARG A 274 27.99 10.78 -12.60
N ASP A 275 29.11 10.50 -11.96
CA ASP A 275 29.87 9.26 -12.16
C ASP A 275 29.05 8.02 -11.73
N GLY A 276 28.25 8.14 -10.68
CA GLY A 276 27.37 7.11 -10.14
C GLY A 276 26.44 6.46 -11.18
N THR A 277 26.00 7.22 -12.18
CA THR A 277 25.10 6.74 -13.25
C THR A 277 25.65 5.56 -14.06
N LYS A 278 26.97 5.35 -14.02
CA LYS A 278 27.67 4.25 -14.71
C LYS A 278 27.49 2.90 -14.01
N TYR A 279 27.21 2.90 -12.70
CA TYR A 279 27.19 1.69 -11.89
C TYR A 279 25.76 1.26 -11.60
N LYS A 280 25.38 0.12 -12.15
CA LYS A 280 24.03 -0.44 -12.13
C LYS A 280 24.08 -1.87 -12.65
N THR A 281 22.97 -2.56 -12.57
CA THR A 281 22.84 -3.86 -13.24
C THR A 281 22.42 -3.75 -14.71
N ASN A 282 22.83 -4.73 -15.50
CA ASN A 282 22.20 -5.06 -16.78
C ASN A 282 21.50 -6.42 -16.65
N GLU A 283 20.20 -6.38 -16.36
CA GLU A 283 19.41 -7.58 -16.03
C GLU A 283 19.33 -8.61 -17.17
N SER A 284 19.59 -8.22 -18.43
CA SER A 284 19.65 -9.17 -19.56
C SER A 284 20.88 -10.08 -19.52
N LEU A 285 21.92 -9.72 -18.77
CA LEU A 285 23.14 -10.50 -18.61
C LEU A 285 23.11 -11.38 -17.35
N ARG A 286 22.04 -11.32 -16.55
CA ARG A 286 21.98 -12.09 -15.29
C ARG A 286 21.87 -13.58 -15.61
N THR A 287 22.71 -14.40 -14.98
CA THR A 287 22.74 -15.85 -15.22
C THR A 287 21.54 -16.60 -14.62
N GLY A 288 20.83 -15.97 -13.67
CA GLY A 288 19.55 -16.42 -13.13
C GLY A 288 18.38 -15.58 -13.64
N MET A 289 17.21 -15.74 -13.01
CA MET A 289 16.03 -14.94 -13.35
C MET A 289 16.33 -13.43 -13.24
N PRO A 290 16.04 -12.64 -14.28
CA PRO A 290 16.15 -11.18 -14.22
C PRO A 290 15.35 -10.64 -13.05
N LYS A 291 15.93 -9.69 -12.32
CA LYS A 291 15.15 -8.93 -11.35
C LYS A 291 14.31 -7.92 -12.09
N THR A 292 13.05 -7.82 -11.72
CA THR A 292 12.12 -6.80 -12.21
C THR A 292 11.51 -6.10 -11.01
N THR A 293 11.03 -4.87 -11.21
CA THR A 293 10.25 -4.14 -10.19
C THR A 293 9.12 -5.02 -9.67
N ASP A 294 8.47 -5.76 -10.55
CA ASP A 294 7.33 -6.63 -10.27
C ASP A 294 7.69 -7.78 -9.33
N ASN A 295 8.80 -8.46 -9.61
CA ASN A 295 9.29 -9.60 -8.83
C ASN A 295 9.87 -9.19 -7.47
N GLU A 296 10.56 -8.06 -7.40
CA GLU A 296 11.31 -7.62 -6.22
C GLU A 296 10.43 -6.84 -5.23
N LEU A 297 9.47 -6.07 -5.74
CA LEU A 297 8.63 -5.18 -4.93
C LEU A 297 7.29 -5.82 -4.55
N GLY A 298 7.00 -7.01 -5.08
CA GLY A 298 5.71 -7.68 -4.88
C GLY A 298 4.52 -6.88 -5.42
N ILE A 299 4.79 -5.90 -6.29
CA ILE A 299 3.77 -5.17 -7.06
C ILE A 299 3.02 -6.16 -7.96
N ASP A 300 3.63 -7.31 -8.22
CA ASP A 300 3.06 -8.41 -8.97
C ASP A 300 2.96 -9.72 -8.17
N GLY A 301 2.34 -9.65 -6.99
CA GLY A 301 1.81 -10.85 -6.31
C GLY A 301 0.80 -11.66 -7.15
N SER A 302 0.49 -11.20 -8.37
CA SER A 302 -0.50 -11.74 -9.30
C SER A 302 0.08 -12.73 -10.30
N PHE A 303 1.34 -12.56 -10.76
CA PHE A 303 1.86 -13.42 -11.85
C PHE A 303 2.58 -14.71 -11.42
N ARG A 304 3.12 -14.82 -10.21
CA ARG A 304 3.87 -16.04 -9.81
C ARG A 304 3.03 -17.32 -9.68
N LYS A 305 1.71 -17.25 -9.82
CA LYS A 305 0.81 -18.43 -9.88
C LYS A 305 0.07 -18.61 -11.21
N LEU A 306 0.33 -17.77 -12.23
CA LEU A 306 -0.16 -18.05 -13.59
C LEU A 306 0.51 -19.28 -14.21
N GLN A 307 1.71 -19.66 -13.73
CA GLN A 307 2.32 -20.95 -14.08
C GLN A 307 1.50 -22.16 -13.59
N ASP A 308 0.65 -21.99 -12.56
CA ASP A 308 -0.27 -23.04 -12.08
C ASP A 308 -1.60 -23.07 -12.87
N LEU A 309 -1.82 -22.14 -13.82
CA LEU A 309 -3.05 -22.07 -14.63
C LEU A 309 -2.96 -22.80 -15.98
N ASN A 310 -1.88 -23.56 -16.23
CA ASN A 310 -1.70 -24.32 -17.48
C ASN A 310 -1.82 -23.41 -18.73
N GLU A 311 -1.33 -22.16 -18.66
CA GLU A 311 -1.29 -21.23 -19.78
C GLU A 311 -0.15 -21.61 -20.74
N ASP A 312 -0.36 -22.66 -21.53
CA ASP A 312 0.44 -22.91 -22.72
C ASP A 312 0.05 -21.87 -23.78
N SER A 313 1.00 -20.98 -24.12
CA SER A 313 0.82 -19.90 -25.09
C SER A 313 0.22 -20.35 -26.43
N VAL A 314 0.53 -21.57 -26.89
CA VAL A 314 0.00 -22.13 -28.13
C VAL A 314 -1.46 -22.56 -27.97
N SER A 315 -1.81 -23.20 -26.84
CA SER A 315 -3.19 -23.61 -26.54
C SER A 315 -4.12 -22.40 -26.38
N VAL A 316 -3.65 -21.34 -25.71
CA VAL A 316 -4.45 -20.12 -25.50
C VAL A 316 -4.77 -19.47 -26.84
N GLN A 317 -3.80 -19.34 -27.74
CA GLN A 317 -4.04 -18.73 -29.05
C GLN A 317 -5.05 -19.51 -29.89
N ASN A 318 -4.95 -20.84 -29.90
CA ASN A 318 -5.92 -21.70 -30.57
C ASN A 318 -7.34 -21.55 -30.01
N ASP A 319 -7.49 -21.37 -28.70
CA ASP A 319 -8.80 -21.20 -28.07
C ASP A 319 -9.40 -19.82 -28.34
N LEU A 320 -8.57 -18.78 -28.37
CA LEU A 320 -8.96 -17.43 -28.81
C LEU A 320 -9.48 -17.43 -30.26
N GLU A 321 -8.80 -18.11 -31.17
CA GLU A 321 -9.24 -18.26 -32.57
C GLU A 321 -10.60 -18.97 -32.68
N LYS A 322 -10.79 -20.08 -31.94
CA LYS A 322 -12.08 -20.79 -31.92
C LYS A 322 -13.23 -19.92 -31.41
N ILE A 323 -12.97 -19.03 -30.46
CA ILE A 323 -13.96 -18.10 -29.93
C ILE A 323 -14.29 -17.03 -30.97
N ARG A 324 -13.29 -16.45 -31.64
CA ARG A 324 -13.49 -15.48 -32.74
C ARG A 324 -14.33 -16.06 -33.86
N GLU A 325 -14.00 -17.27 -34.32
CA GLU A 325 -14.75 -17.95 -35.37
C GLU A 325 -16.19 -18.29 -34.96
N TRP A 326 -16.43 -18.52 -33.67
CA TRP A 326 -17.78 -18.70 -33.16
C TRP A 326 -18.56 -17.38 -33.09
N LEU A 327 -17.94 -16.29 -32.63
CA LEU A 327 -18.55 -14.95 -32.56
C LEU A 327 -19.01 -14.47 -33.94
N LYS A 328 -18.20 -14.68 -34.99
CA LYS A 328 -18.58 -14.37 -36.39
C LYS A 328 -19.87 -15.06 -36.85
N LYS A 329 -20.25 -16.18 -36.22
CA LYS A 329 -21.43 -16.99 -36.55
C LYS A 329 -22.66 -16.65 -35.70
N GLN A 330 -22.59 -15.66 -34.79
CA GLN A 330 -23.68 -15.27 -33.91
C GLN A 330 -24.27 -13.89 -34.30
N PRO A 331 -25.20 -13.84 -35.28
CA PRO A 331 -25.75 -12.57 -35.76
C PRO A 331 -26.57 -11.81 -34.71
N HIS A 332 -27.09 -12.48 -33.69
CA HIS A 332 -27.86 -11.86 -32.60
C HIS A 332 -26.98 -11.09 -31.59
N LEU A 333 -25.66 -11.26 -31.63
CA LEU A 333 -24.71 -10.55 -30.75
C LEU A 333 -24.21 -9.24 -31.36
N ASN A 334 -24.63 -8.89 -32.59
CA ASN A 334 -24.34 -7.60 -33.21
C ASN A 334 -25.26 -6.53 -32.61
N VAL A 335 -24.85 -5.92 -31.49
CA VAL A 335 -25.61 -4.87 -30.82
C VAL A 335 -25.40 -3.52 -31.54
N ARG A 336 -26.51 -2.78 -31.77
CA ARG A 336 -26.54 -1.40 -32.32
C ARG A 336 -26.16 -0.36 -31.25
N ASP A 337 -25.43 0.65 -31.69
CA ASP A 337 -25.20 1.98 -31.08
C ASP A 337 -25.19 2.07 -29.54
N GLY A 338 -24.00 1.86 -28.96
CA GLY A 338 -23.65 2.34 -27.62
C GLY A 338 -22.27 3.01 -27.71
N GLN A 339 -22.23 4.33 -27.49
CA GLN A 339 -21.04 5.15 -27.68
C GLN A 339 -19.92 4.78 -26.70
N PHE A 340 -18.99 3.94 -27.13
CA PHE A 340 -17.62 3.95 -26.63
C PHE A 340 -16.72 4.26 -27.82
N PHE A 341 -16.01 5.38 -27.73
CA PHE A 341 -15.26 6.08 -28.78
C PHE A 341 -16.11 6.82 -29.82
N GLN A 342 -16.16 8.15 -29.68
CA GLN A 342 -16.46 9.02 -30.82
C GLN A 342 -15.45 8.72 -31.95
N SER A 343 -15.99 8.58 -33.17
CA SER A 343 -15.34 8.42 -34.48
C SER A 343 -14.88 7.02 -34.91
N VAL A 344 -15.77 6.02 -35.03
CA VAL A 344 -15.59 4.91 -36.00
C VAL A 344 -16.95 4.49 -36.60
N GLN A 345 -16.99 4.23 -37.91
CA GLN A 345 -18.19 3.79 -38.64
C GLN A 345 -18.60 2.33 -38.30
N VAL A 346 -19.83 2.16 -37.80
CA VAL A 346 -20.87 1.10 -37.96
C VAL A 346 -20.47 -0.32 -38.45
N SER A 347 -19.26 -0.84 -38.19
CA SER A 347 -18.89 -2.22 -38.59
C SER A 347 -18.15 -3.08 -37.55
N GLU A 348 -17.80 -2.59 -36.36
CA GLU A 348 -17.07 -3.38 -35.36
C GLU A 348 -17.51 -3.06 -33.91
N ILE A 349 -18.36 -3.90 -33.31
CA ILE A 349 -18.75 -3.84 -31.87
C ILE A 349 -18.56 -5.22 -31.17
N LEU A 350 -17.97 -6.20 -31.86
CA LEU A 350 -17.62 -7.48 -31.27
C LEU A 350 -16.23 -7.39 -30.62
N ILE A 351 -16.13 -7.82 -29.36
CA ILE A 351 -14.87 -8.02 -28.66
C ILE A 351 -14.09 -9.07 -29.43
N THR A 352 -13.07 -8.63 -30.15
CA THR A 352 -12.26 -9.48 -31.03
C THR A 352 -10.78 -9.40 -30.69
N ASP A 353 -10.36 -8.49 -29.81
CA ASP A 353 -8.98 -8.37 -29.36
C ASP A 353 -8.62 -9.50 -28.38
N ASP A 354 -7.34 -9.92 -28.40
CA ASP A 354 -6.87 -11.03 -27.57
C ASP A 354 -7.00 -10.72 -26.08
N ALA A 355 -6.76 -9.47 -25.65
CA ALA A 355 -6.73 -9.10 -24.24
C ALA A 355 -8.12 -9.26 -23.60
N SER A 356 -9.15 -8.73 -24.24
CA SER A 356 -10.53 -8.82 -23.77
C SER A 356 -11.06 -10.26 -23.82
N LEU A 357 -10.85 -10.99 -24.92
CA LEU A 357 -11.27 -12.40 -25.01
C LEU A 357 -10.58 -13.28 -23.95
N LEU A 358 -9.33 -12.96 -23.62
CA LEU A 358 -8.57 -13.67 -22.59
C LEU A 358 -9.14 -13.44 -21.19
N ILE A 359 -9.73 -12.27 -20.89
CA ILE A 359 -10.48 -12.04 -19.64
C ILE A 359 -11.65 -13.03 -19.53
N PHE A 360 -12.43 -13.21 -20.60
CA PHE A 360 -13.55 -14.15 -20.60
C PHE A 360 -13.10 -15.60 -20.45
N LEU A 361 -12.03 -16.01 -21.15
CA LEU A 361 -11.41 -17.34 -21.01
C LEU A 361 -10.93 -17.59 -19.58
N ARG A 362 -10.16 -16.66 -19.00
CA ARG A 362 -9.67 -16.74 -17.61
C ARG A 362 -10.82 -16.83 -16.62
N SER A 363 -11.85 -16.00 -16.79
CA SER A 363 -13.07 -16.00 -15.98
C SER A 363 -13.89 -17.29 -16.14
N SER A 364 -13.63 -18.08 -17.18
CA SER A 364 -14.30 -19.36 -17.47
C SER A 364 -13.41 -20.59 -17.21
N LYS A 365 -12.20 -20.38 -16.64
CA LYS A 365 -11.19 -21.43 -16.43
C LYS A 365 -10.81 -22.14 -17.74
N TYR A 366 -10.64 -21.37 -18.81
CA TYR A 366 -10.26 -21.88 -20.13
C TYR A 366 -11.26 -22.85 -20.77
N SER A 367 -12.51 -22.91 -20.26
CA SER A 367 -13.57 -23.66 -20.91
C SER A 367 -14.18 -22.83 -22.04
N ILE A 368 -13.97 -23.26 -23.29
CA ILE A 368 -14.54 -22.61 -24.47
C ILE A 368 -16.07 -22.50 -24.36
N GLN A 369 -16.75 -23.59 -23.97
CA GLN A 369 -18.21 -23.62 -23.88
C GLN A 369 -18.74 -22.58 -22.88
N ARG A 370 -18.16 -22.54 -21.67
CA ARG A 370 -18.54 -21.54 -20.65
C ARG A 370 -18.20 -20.12 -21.07
N THR A 371 -17.13 -19.95 -21.85
CA THR A 371 -16.72 -18.66 -22.40
C THR A 371 -17.75 -18.15 -23.41
N LYS A 372 -18.24 -19.01 -24.30
CA LYS A 372 -19.31 -18.70 -25.26
C LYS A 372 -20.61 -18.32 -24.55
N GLU A 373 -21.05 -19.13 -23.59
CA GLU A 373 -22.25 -18.84 -22.78
C GLU A 373 -22.14 -17.50 -22.05
N LYS A 374 -20.95 -17.19 -21.54
CA LYS A 374 -20.73 -15.93 -20.82
C LYS A 374 -20.68 -14.71 -21.74
N LEU A 375 -20.07 -14.84 -22.92
CA LEU A 375 -20.11 -13.79 -23.95
C LEU A 375 -21.55 -13.52 -24.40
N ASP A 376 -22.34 -14.57 -24.61
CA ASP A 376 -23.76 -14.46 -24.97
C ASP A 376 -24.57 -13.72 -23.88
N ASN A 377 -24.36 -14.08 -22.60
CA ASN A 377 -24.97 -13.39 -21.47
C ASN A 377 -24.51 -11.92 -21.35
N TYR A 378 -23.23 -11.63 -21.61
CA TYR A 378 -22.67 -10.29 -21.55
C TYR A 378 -23.36 -9.34 -22.54
N TYR A 379 -23.43 -9.74 -23.81
CA TYR A 379 -24.09 -8.95 -24.85
C TYR A 379 -25.61 -8.88 -24.69
N SER A 380 -26.24 -9.97 -24.23
CA SER A 380 -27.66 -9.97 -23.90
C SER A 380 -27.98 -8.98 -22.77
N MET A 381 -27.13 -8.94 -21.73
CA MET A 381 -27.28 -8.02 -20.61
C MET A 381 -27.19 -6.55 -21.05
N ILE A 382 -26.22 -6.19 -21.88
CA ILE A 382 -26.07 -4.83 -22.43
C ILE A 382 -27.36 -4.43 -23.17
N THR A 383 -27.90 -5.34 -23.98
CA THR A 383 -29.13 -5.10 -24.76
C THR A 383 -30.38 -4.99 -23.89
N LEU A 384 -30.46 -5.78 -22.81
CA LEU A 384 -31.63 -5.86 -21.95
C LEU A 384 -31.68 -4.76 -20.87
N LEU A 385 -30.56 -4.09 -20.60
CA LEU A 385 -30.40 -3.12 -19.51
C LEU A 385 -29.77 -1.79 -20.00
N PRO A 386 -30.33 -1.14 -21.04
CA PRO A 386 -29.76 0.11 -21.58
C PRO A 386 -29.61 1.20 -20.51
N GLU A 387 -30.51 1.26 -19.53
CA GLU A 387 -30.44 2.21 -18.42
C GLU A 387 -29.18 2.08 -17.55
N ILE A 388 -28.50 0.93 -17.60
CA ILE A 388 -27.23 0.65 -16.90
C ILE A 388 -26.04 0.83 -17.85
N PHE A 389 -26.14 0.40 -19.10
CA PHE A 389 -24.99 0.32 -20.02
C PHE A 389 -24.86 1.52 -20.97
N ASP A 390 -25.89 2.35 -21.11
CA ASP A 390 -25.84 3.59 -21.89
C ASP A 390 -25.24 4.73 -21.04
N ASP A 391 -24.59 5.69 -21.70
CA ASP A 391 -24.03 6.91 -21.10
C ASP A 391 -23.10 6.65 -19.90
N LEU A 392 -22.22 5.65 -20.03
CA LEU A 392 -21.17 5.36 -19.06
C LEU A 392 -20.08 6.43 -19.11
N ASP A 393 -20.28 7.54 -18.40
CA ASP A 393 -19.29 8.61 -18.23
C ASP A 393 -18.69 8.61 -16.81
N PRO A 394 -17.39 8.27 -16.64
CA PRO A 394 -16.75 8.32 -15.33
C PRO A 394 -16.66 9.73 -14.75
N PHE A 395 -16.80 10.79 -15.57
CA PHE A 395 -16.75 12.19 -15.15
C PHE A 395 -18.13 12.80 -14.87
N ALA A 396 -19.21 12.03 -15.03
CA ALA A 396 -20.55 12.49 -14.69
C ALA A 396 -20.61 12.94 -13.21
N PRO A 397 -21.29 14.06 -12.88
CA PRO A 397 -21.26 14.62 -11.52
C PRO A 397 -21.73 13.67 -10.42
N ASP A 398 -22.73 12.84 -10.71
CA ASP A 398 -23.28 11.84 -9.79
C ASP A 398 -22.32 10.64 -9.60
N ILE A 399 -21.65 10.20 -10.66
CA ILE A 399 -20.58 9.18 -10.59
C ILE A 399 -19.39 9.71 -9.79
N GLN A 400 -18.93 10.93 -10.06
CA GLN A 400 -17.85 11.58 -9.31
C GLN A 400 -18.21 11.74 -7.83
N ALA A 401 -19.45 12.07 -7.50
CA ALA A 401 -19.91 12.12 -6.11
C ALA A 401 -19.80 10.75 -5.41
N LEU A 402 -20.16 9.66 -6.09
CA LEU A 402 -20.03 8.30 -5.54
C LEU A 402 -18.57 7.90 -5.32
N LEU A 403 -17.69 8.24 -6.27
CA LEU A 403 -16.26 7.95 -6.21
C LEU A 403 -15.59 8.73 -5.07
N ASN A 404 -15.91 10.02 -4.93
CA ASN A 404 -15.39 10.89 -3.88
C ASN A 404 -15.77 10.44 -2.47
N VAL A 405 -16.97 9.87 -2.31
CA VAL A 405 -17.44 9.33 -1.02
C VAL A 405 -16.86 7.93 -0.74
N GLY A 406 -16.24 7.28 -1.74
CA GLY A 406 -15.71 5.93 -1.60
C GLY A 406 -16.82 4.89 -1.47
N THR A 407 -17.87 5.00 -2.28
CA THR A 407 -19.03 4.08 -2.24
C THR A 407 -18.63 2.65 -2.59
N MET A 408 -17.70 2.47 -3.53
CA MET A 408 -17.15 1.18 -3.95
C MET A 408 -15.64 1.31 -4.03
N VAL A 409 -14.92 0.74 -3.07
CA VAL A 409 -13.46 0.86 -2.96
C VAL A 409 -12.83 -0.52 -3.04
N PRO A 410 -12.18 -0.86 -4.18
CA PRO A 410 -11.34 -2.04 -4.25
C PRO A 410 -10.15 -1.86 -3.31
N LEU A 411 -9.99 -2.79 -2.37
CA LEU A 411 -8.86 -2.77 -1.45
C LEU A 411 -7.59 -3.27 -2.16
N PRO A 412 -6.43 -2.68 -1.83
CA PRO A 412 -5.16 -3.06 -2.46
C PRO A 412 -4.72 -4.49 -2.11
N ASN A 413 -5.23 -5.06 -1.02
CA ASN A 413 -4.93 -6.41 -0.56
C ASN A 413 -6.06 -7.40 -0.89
N THR A 414 -5.70 -8.62 -1.28
CA THR A 414 -6.62 -9.77 -1.39
C THR A 414 -6.71 -10.54 -0.06
N PHE A 415 -7.66 -11.47 0.06
CA PHE A 415 -7.62 -12.45 1.17
C PHE A 415 -6.37 -13.34 1.08
N GLY A 416 -5.36 -13.06 1.91
CA GLY A 416 -4.07 -13.73 1.83
C GLY A 416 -3.28 -13.35 0.57
N LYS A 417 -2.23 -14.11 0.24
CA LYS A 417 -1.32 -13.79 -0.88
C LYS A 417 -1.94 -14.00 -2.28
N CYS A 418 -3.06 -14.74 -2.41
CA CYS A 418 -3.70 -15.10 -3.69
C CYS A 418 -5.22 -15.30 -3.53
N GLY A 419 -5.91 -14.32 -2.95
CA GLY A 419 -7.35 -14.41 -2.66
C GLY A 419 -8.21 -13.62 -3.65
N PRO A 420 -9.55 -13.68 -3.52
CA PRO A 420 -10.40 -12.71 -4.19
C PRO A 420 -10.04 -11.28 -3.78
N ARG A 421 -10.21 -10.35 -4.72
CA ARG A 421 -10.10 -8.91 -4.49
C ARG A 421 -11.21 -8.45 -3.55
N ILE A 422 -10.85 -7.78 -2.46
CA ILE A 422 -11.83 -7.29 -1.50
C ILE A 422 -12.37 -5.96 -2.00
N ILE A 423 -13.68 -5.80 -2.06
CA ILE A 423 -14.33 -4.54 -2.43
C ILE A 423 -15.12 -4.07 -1.22
N LEU A 424 -14.73 -2.93 -0.66
CA LEU A 424 -15.47 -2.27 0.41
C LEU A 424 -16.60 -1.45 -0.20
N CYS A 425 -17.83 -1.77 0.17
CA CYS A 425 -19.03 -1.07 -0.26
C CYS A 425 -19.53 -0.23 0.92
N GLY A 426 -19.46 1.09 0.81
CA GLY A 426 -19.88 2.04 1.84
C GLY A 426 -21.06 2.88 1.38
N TYR A 427 -21.77 3.46 2.35
CA TYR A 427 -22.87 4.39 2.09
C TYR A 427 -22.53 5.75 2.72
N GLY A 428 -22.84 6.83 2.02
CA GLY A 428 -22.48 8.18 2.48
C GLY A 428 -22.87 9.31 1.53
N TYR A 429 -23.60 9.01 0.46
CA TYR A 429 -24.14 9.96 -0.51
C TYR A 429 -25.61 10.25 -0.20
N ASP A 430 -26.21 11.29 -0.78
CA ASP A 430 -27.66 11.49 -0.66
C ASP A 430 -28.39 10.53 -1.60
N PRO A 431 -29.14 9.52 -1.09
CA PRO A 431 -29.89 8.60 -1.94
C PRO A 431 -30.93 9.33 -2.81
N VAL A 432 -31.42 10.50 -2.42
CA VAL A 432 -32.39 11.25 -3.24
C VAL A 432 -31.73 11.79 -4.52
N LEU A 433 -30.45 12.15 -4.46
CA LEU A 433 -29.71 12.75 -5.57
C LEU A 433 -29.02 11.71 -6.46
N VAL A 434 -28.71 10.54 -5.90
CA VAL A 434 -28.01 9.48 -6.63
C VAL A 434 -28.85 8.20 -6.63
N PRO A 435 -29.47 7.85 -7.77
CA PRO A 435 -30.26 6.63 -7.88
C PRO A 435 -29.35 5.39 -7.81
N TYR A 436 -29.90 4.28 -7.32
CA TYR A 436 -29.14 3.04 -7.19
C TYR A 436 -28.58 2.54 -8.52
N THR A 437 -29.23 2.82 -9.65
CA THR A 437 -28.71 2.50 -11.00
C THR A 437 -27.36 3.16 -11.27
N THR A 438 -27.14 4.41 -10.84
CA THR A 438 -25.84 5.09 -10.93
C THR A 438 -24.74 4.34 -10.18
N ILE A 439 -25.07 3.69 -9.06
CA ILE A 439 -24.11 2.85 -8.32
C ILE A 439 -23.75 1.60 -9.11
N VAL A 440 -24.72 1.01 -9.82
CA VAL A 440 -24.46 -0.13 -10.70
C VAL A 440 -23.58 0.28 -11.88
N LYS A 441 -23.79 1.47 -12.46
CA LYS A 441 -22.91 2.02 -13.50
C LYS A 441 -21.47 2.18 -12.99
N ALA A 442 -21.32 2.85 -11.83
CA ALA A 442 -20.02 3.04 -11.21
C ALA A 442 -19.34 1.71 -10.85
N SER A 443 -20.11 0.71 -10.37
CA SER A 443 -19.55 -0.61 -10.05
C SER A 443 -19.03 -1.33 -11.29
N LEU A 444 -19.76 -1.28 -12.40
CA LEU A 444 -19.33 -1.86 -13.67
C LEU A 444 -18.06 -1.19 -14.21
N MET A 445 -17.98 0.15 -14.22
CA MET A 445 -16.76 0.87 -14.61
C MET A 445 -15.55 0.46 -13.76
N ILE A 446 -15.73 0.31 -12.45
CA ILE A 446 -14.69 -0.16 -11.53
C ILE A 446 -14.30 -1.60 -11.87
N TYR A 447 -15.26 -2.46 -12.19
CA TYR A 447 -14.98 -3.85 -12.56
C TYR A 447 -14.22 -3.95 -13.89
N ASP A 448 -14.53 -3.13 -14.90
CA ASP A 448 -13.75 -3.07 -16.14
C ASP A 448 -12.29 -2.74 -15.86
N ILE A 449 -12.04 -1.70 -15.07
CA ILE A 449 -10.69 -1.30 -14.66
C ILE A 449 -10.00 -2.44 -13.91
N LEU A 450 -10.66 -3.03 -12.90
CA LEU A 450 -10.07 -4.12 -12.11
C LEU A 450 -9.75 -5.36 -12.94
N MET A 451 -10.56 -5.70 -13.94
CA MET A 451 -10.29 -6.86 -14.80
C MET A 451 -9.20 -6.58 -15.83
N ALA A 452 -9.09 -5.35 -16.30
CA ALA A 452 -8.03 -4.92 -17.20
C ALA A 452 -6.67 -4.82 -16.47
N GLU A 453 -6.66 -4.33 -15.24
CA GLU A 453 -5.43 -4.04 -14.48
C GLU A 453 -4.98 -5.20 -13.57
N ASP A 454 -5.89 -6.05 -13.09
CA ASP A 454 -5.60 -7.08 -12.09
C ASP A 454 -6.05 -8.48 -12.50
N LEU A 455 -5.09 -9.27 -13.01
CA LEU A 455 -5.32 -10.67 -13.37
C LEU A 455 -5.81 -11.53 -12.19
N ASN A 456 -5.47 -11.19 -10.93
CA ASN A 456 -6.01 -11.91 -9.78
C ASN A 456 -7.51 -11.72 -9.64
N THR A 457 -8.04 -10.55 -9.98
CA THR A 457 -9.48 -10.30 -9.95
C THR A 457 -10.21 -11.18 -10.96
N VAL A 458 -9.64 -11.35 -12.16
CA VAL A 458 -10.20 -12.25 -13.19
C VAL A 458 -10.10 -13.73 -12.77
N ALA A 459 -8.97 -14.14 -12.21
CA ALA A 459 -8.71 -15.53 -11.82
C ALA A 459 -9.44 -15.95 -10.54
N PHE A 460 -9.35 -15.14 -9.49
CA PHE A 460 -9.83 -15.45 -8.13
C PHE A 460 -11.13 -14.75 -7.77
N GLY A 461 -11.61 -13.80 -8.57
CA GLY A 461 -12.88 -13.11 -8.36
C GLY A 461 -12.82 -12.04 -7.28
N VAL A 462 -13.99 -11.60 -6.83
CA VAL A 462 -14.16 -10.53 -5.84
C VAL A 462 -14.86 -11.04 -4.58
N TYR A 463 -14.60 -10.40 -3.45
CA TYR A 463 -15.30 -10.59 -2.19
C TYR A 463 -15.78 -9.24 -1.67
N MET A 464 -17.09 -9.07 -1.51
CA MET A 464 -17.65 -7.77 -1.13
C MET A 464 -17.79 -7.66 0.38
N VAL A 465 -17.32 -6.55 0.96
CA VAL A 465 -17.53 -6.17 2.36
C VAL A 465 -18.42 -4.95 2.36
N ILE A 466 -19.68 -5.11 2.75
CA ILE A 466 -20.71 -4.08 2.72
C ILE A 466 -20.88 -3.51 4.13
N ASP A 467 -20.47 -2.26 4.34
CA ASP A 467 -20.63 -1.57 5.62
C ASP A 467 -21.96 -0.80 5.65
N LEU A 468 -22.92 -1.28 6.43
CA LEU A 468 -24.23 -0.65 6.59
C LEU A 468 -24.28 0.42 7.69
N LYS A 469 -23.14 0.83 8.27
CA LYS A 469 -23.08 1.82 9.36
C LYS A 469 -23.81 3.13 9.06
N ARG A 470 -23.79 3.59 7.80
CA ARG A 470 -24.45 4.82 7.32
C ARG A 470 -25.69 4.53 6.45
N PHE A 471 -26.12 3.28 6.39
CA PHE A 471 -27.23 2.87 5.56
C PHE A 471 -28.57 3.21 6.25
N SER A 472 -29.28 4.17 5.70
CA SER A 472 -30.63 4.59 6.12
C SER A 472 -31.75 3.87 5.36
N LEU A 473 -32.99 3.96 5.86
CA LEU A 473 -34.19 3.43 5.20
C LEU A 473 -34.38 4.02 3.78
N LYS A 474 -33.91 5.24 3.51
CA LYS A 474 -33.98 5.85 2.19
C LYS A 474 -33.23 5.05 1.12
N TYR A 475 -32.09 4.43 1.47
CA TYR A 475 -31.37 3.53 0.56
C TYR A 475 -32.14 2.21 0.37
N ALA A 476 -32.72 1.68 1.44
CA ALA A 476 -33.52 0.44 1.39
C ALA A 476 -34.70 0.56 0.41
N LEU A 477 -35.34 1.73 0.35
CA LEU A 477 -36.47 1.99 -0.54
C LEU A 477 -36.11 1.97 -2.03
N GLN A 478 -34.83 2.13 -2.38
CA GLN A 478 -34.36 2.00 -3.77
C GLN A 478 -34.00 0.57 -4.16
N LEU A 479 -33.79 -0.31 -3.18
CA LEU A 479 -33.42 -1.72 -3.40
C LEU A 479 -34.65 -2.58 -3.66
N THR A 480 -35.36 -2.30 -4.76
CA THR A 480 -36.47 -3.16 -5.18
C THR A 480 -35.95 -4.53 -5.61
N PRO A 481 -36.75 -5.62 -5.48
CA PRO A 481 -36.33 -6.95 -5.94
C PRO A 481 -35.89 -6.98 -7.41
N THR A 482 -36.50 -6.16 -8.27
CA THR A 482 -36.12 -6.01 -9.68
C THR A 482 -34.71 -5.45 -9.82
N ILE A 483 -34.42 -4.32 -9.18
CA ILE A 483 -33.12 -3.66 -9.24
C ILE A 483 -32.02 -4.55 -8.64
N VAL A 484 -32.31 -5.22 -7.52
CA VAL A 484 -31.39 -6.18 -6.90
C VAL A 484 -31.12 -7.36 -7.85
N THR A 485 -32.16 -7.89 -8.50
CA THR A 485 -32.01 -9.00 -9.44
C THR A 485 -31.21 -8.59 -10.68
N GLN A 486 -31.43 -7.39 -11.22
CA GLN A 486 -30.67 -6.84 -12.34
C GLN A 486 -29.19 -6.66 -11.97
N HIS A 487 -28.88 -6.05 -10.81
CA HIS A 487 -27.50 -5.88 -10.35
C HIS A 487 -26.82 -7.24 -10.10
N LEU A 488 -27.52 -8.20 -9.48
CA LEU A 488 -27.00 -9.55 -9.27
C LEU A 488 -26.79 -10.31 -10.60
N TYR A 489 -27.70 -10.14 -11.57
CA TYR A 489 -27.53 -10.70 -12.90
C TYR A 489 -26.27 -10.15 -13.57
N CYS A 490 -26.00 -8.84 -13.42
CA CYS A 490 -24.77 -8.23 -13.93
C CYS A 490 -23.53 -8.90 -13.33
N ILE A 491 -23.40 -8.93 -12.00
CA ILE A 491 -22.16 -9.39 -11.35
C ILE A 491 -21.96 -10.92 -11.31
N GLU A 492 -23.04 -11.72 -11.36
CA GLU A 492 -22.95 -13.18 -11.28
C GLU A 492 -23.04 -13.88 -12.65
N THR A 493 -23.78 -13.31 -13.60
CA THR A 493 -24.17 -14.00 -14.84
C THR A 493 -23.66 -13.29 -16.09
N GLY A 494 -23.89 -11.99 -16.21
CA GLY A 494 -23.59 -11.23 -17.42
C GLY A 494 -22.12 -10.83 -17.56
N TYR A 495 -21.46 -10.45 -16.47
CA TYR A 495 -20.10 -9.91 -16.52
C TYR A 495 -19.02 -10.99 -16.30
N PRO A 496 -17.80 -10.85 -16.85
CA PRO A 496 -16.69 -11.78 -16.63
C PRO A 496 -16.03 -11.68 -15.25
N LEU A 497 -16.80 -11.25 -14.24
CA LEU A 497 -16.42 -11.24 -12.84
C LEU A 497 -16.90 -12.51 -12.12
N ARG A 498 -16.27 -12.86 -11.00
CA ARG A 498 -16.72 -13.96 -10.14
C ARG A 498 -16.93 -13.48 -8.71
N LEU A 499 -18.18 -13.39 -8.26
CA LEU A 499 -18.46 -13.12 -6.85
C LEU A 499 -18.16 -14.36 -5.99
N LYS A 500 -17.22 -14.26 -5.04
CA LYS A 500 -16.85 -15.36 -4.15
C LYS A 500 -17.66 -15.43 -2.87
N GLY A 501 -18.13 -14.29 -2.39
CA GLY A 501 -18.95 -14.16 -1.18
C GLY A 501 -19.14 -12.70 -0.80
N MET A 502 -19.97 -12.49 0.23
CA MET A 502 -20.29 -11.16 0.74
C MET A 502 -20.26 -11.18 2.27
N GLN A 503 -19.74 -10.12 2.86
CA GLN A 503 -19.80 -9.88 4.30
C GLN A 503 -20.49 -8.55 4.53
N ILE A 504 -21.60 -8.58 5.25
CA ILE A 504 -22.38 -7.39 5.61
C ILE A 504 -22.02 -7.04 7.04
N GLU A 505 -21.40 -5.88 7.22
CA GLU A 505 -21.02 -5.32 8.50
C GLU A 505 -22.04 -4.29 8.96
N ASN A 506 -22.09 -4.08 10.28
CA ASN A 506 -22.88 -3.02 10.90
C ASN A 506 -24.36 -3.03 10.49
N CYS A 507 -24.96 -4.21 10.24
CA CYS A 507 -26.35 -4.30 9.80
C CYS A 507 -27.31 -3.92 10.94
N PRO A 508 -28.16 -2.88 10.77
CA PRO A 508 -29.27 -2.63 11.68
C PRO A 508 -30.29 -3.78 11.60
N SER A 509 -30.83 -4.22 12.73
CA SER A 509 -31.82 -5.32 12.77
C SER A 509 -33.08 -5.01 11.96
N ALA A 510 -33.51 -3.74 11.92
CA ALA A 510 -34.62 -3.27 11.10
C ALA A 510 -34.43 -3.49 9.58
N LEU A 511 -33.21 -3.76 9.13
CA LEU A 511 -32.86 -3.97 7.72
C LEU A 511 -32.55 -5.43 7.38
N ASP A 512 -32.82 -6.35 8.31
CA ASP A 512 -32.67 -7.79 8.10
C ASP A 512 -33.55 -8.31 6.93
N VAL A 513 -34.70 -7.68 6.70
CA VAL A 513 -35.58 -7.99 5.56
C VAL A 513 -34.88 -7.70 4.23
N THR A 514 -34.14 -6.59 4.12
CA THR A 514 -33.37 -6.24 2.91
C THR A 514 -32.27 -7.27 2.65
N VAL A 515 -31.57 -7.71 3.70
CA VAL A 515 -30.55 -8.78 3.60
C VAL A 515 -31.17 -10.09 3.15
N LYS A 516 -32.36 -10.45 3.65
CA LYS A 516 -33.10 -11.64 3.22
C LYS A 516 -33.52 -11.59 1.76
N ILE A 517 -33.98 -10.43 1.26
CA ILE A 517 -34.31 -10.22 -0.15
C ILE A 517 -33.07 -10.44 -1.02
N VAL A 518 -31.94 -9.80 -0.67
CA VAL A 518 -30.68 -9.98 -1.41
C VAL A 518 -30.24 -11.46 -1.41
N LYS A 519 -30.30 -12.14 -0.25
CA LYS A 519 -29.98 -13.58 -0.15
C LYS A 519 -30.89 -14.47 -1.01
N ALA A 520 -32.17 -14.11 -1.14
CA ALA A 520 -33.14 -14.84 -1.95
C ALA A 520 -32.92 -14.67 -3.46
N CYS A 521 -32.42 -13.51 -3.88
CA CYS A 521 -32.08 -13.24 -5.28
C CYS A 521 -30.72 -13.85 -5.72
N LEU A 522 -29.84 -14.19 -4.77
CA LEU A 522 -28.53 -14.81 -5.05
C LEU A 522 -28.66 -16.29 -5.44
N LYS A 523 -27.93 -16.72 -6.47
CA LYS A 523 -27.99 -18.11 -6.96
C LYS A 523 -26.99 -19.03 -6.23
N GLY A 524 -27.42 -20.26 -5.97
CA GLY A 524 -26.55 -21.40 -5.64
C GLY A 524 -25.58 -21.18 -4.47
N LYS A 525 -24.27 -21.40 -4.71
CA LYS A 525 -23.24 -21.41 -3.66
C LYS A 525 -22.92 -20.03 -3.08
N VAL A 526 -23.31 -18.93 -3.73
CA VAL A 526 -23.00 -17.56 -3.27
C VAL A 526 -23.94 -17.11 -2.16
N SER A 527 -25.24 -17.48 -2.24
CA SER A 527 -26.21 -17.22 -1.17
C SER A 527 -25.74 -17.78 0.19
N ASN A 528 -25.18 -19.00 0.18
CA ASN A 528 -24.60 -19.64 1.37
C ASN A 528 -23.29 -19.01 1.88
N ARG A 529 -22.72 -18.04 1.15
CA ARG A 529 -21.46 -17.34 1.49
C ARG A 529 -21.68 -15.89 1.88
N VAL A 530 -22.94 -15.50 2.10
CA VAL A 530 -23.29 -14.20 2.67
C VAL A 530 -23.24 -14.29 4.19
N ARG A 531 -22.30 -13.59 4.81
CA ARG A 531 -22.19 -13.44 6.27
C ARG A 531 -22.72 -12.07 6.68
N THR A 532 -23.44 -12.01 7.79
CA THR A 532 -24.01 -10.75 8.32
C THR A 532 -23.60 -10.59 9.76
N ILE A 533 -23.00 -9.45 10.09
CA ILE A 533 -22.64 -9.02 11.44
C ILE A 533 -23.56 -7.85 11.80
N TYR A 534 -24.39 -8.05 12.83
CA TYR A 534 -25.36 -7.06 13.29
C TYR A 534 -24.73 -6.15 14.35
N ILE A 535 -25.17 -4.88 14.40
CA ILE A 535 -24.80 -3.97 15.50
C ILE A 535 -25.54 -4.41 16.76
N LEU A 536 -24.85 -5.00 17.73
CA LEU A 536 -25.40 -5.45 19.02
C LEU A 536 -25.61 -4.30 20.04
N ILE A 537 -25.86 -3.07 19.60
CA ILE A 537 -25.87 -1.90 20.52
C ILE A 537 -27.30 -1.41 20.83
N TYR A 538 -28.31 -1.67 20.00
CA TYR A 538 -29.67 -1.19 20.28
C TYR A 538 -30.68 -2.29 20.63
N GLU A 539 -30.57 -3.49 20.06
CA GLU A 539 -31.53 -4.55 20.42
C GLU A 539 -31.28 -5.12 21.81
N PHE A 540 -30.03 -5.20 22.27
CA PHE A 540 -29.79 -5.56 23.67
C PHE A 540 -30.35 -4.48 24.60
N TYR A 541 -30.21 -3.18 24.30
CA TYR A 541 -30.71 -2.10 25.15
C TYR A 541 -32.25 -1.96 25.11
N VAL A 542 -32.88 -2.10 23.94
CA VAL A 542 -34.33 -2.03 23.76
C VAL A 542 -34.99 -3.30 24.31
N TRP A 543 -34.43 -4.49 24.08
CA TRP A 543 -34.91 -5.75 24.65
C TRP A 543 -34.61 -5.84 26.15
N PHE A 544 -33.50 -5.27 26.64
CA PHE A 544 -33.18 -5.14 28.08
C PHE A 544 -34.11 -4.15 28.78
N LEU A 545 -34.43 -3.00 28.17
CA LEU A 545 -35.42 -2.06 28.72
C LEU A 545 -36.83 -2.66 28.69
N PHE A 546 -37.22 -3.37 27.63
CA PHE A 546 -38.51 -4.05 27.54
C PHE A 546 -38.62 -5.25 28.50
N SER A 547 -37.55 -6.04 28.65
CA SER A 547 -37.48 -7.20 29.57
C SER A 547 -37.38 -6.78 31.04
N CYS A 548 -36.63 -5.72 31.35
CA CYS A 548 -36.54 -5.16 32.70
C CYS A 548 -37.85 -4.50 33.14
N MET A 549 -38.61 -3.88 32.22
CA MET A 549 -39.95 -3.37 32.51
C MET A 549 -41.00 -4.49 32.70
N CYS A 550 -40.84 -5.65 32.05
CA CYS A 550 -41.84 -6.72 32.11
C CYS A 550 -41.60 -7.80 33.18
N THR A 551 -40.39 -7.99 33.73
CA THR A 551 -40.11 -9.19 34.57
C THR A 551 -39.33 -8.97 35.88
N GLY A 552 -38.89 -7.75 36.19
CA GLY A 552 -38.44 -7.40 37.55
C GLY A 552 -37.35 -8.29 38.18
N ARG A 553 -36.46 -8.91 37.40
CA ARG A 553 -35.36 -9.74 37.94
C ARG A 553 -34.07 -9.55 37.14
N ILE A 554 -33.14 -8.79 37.72
CA ILE A 554 -31.76 -8.67 37.24
C ILE A 554 -30.91 -9.68 38.02
N ALA A 555 -30.72 -10.87 37.46
CA ALA A 555 -29.59 -11.74 37.79
C ALA A 555 -29.39 -12.76 36.67
N ILE A 556 -28.12 -13.08 36.39
CA ILE A 556 -27.60 -14.15 35.53
C ILE A 556 -27.22 -13.70 34.10
N PHE A 557 -25.94 -13.37 33.89
CA PHE A 557 -25.04 -14.19 33.05
C PHE A 557 -23.58 -13.71 33.12
N LYS A 558 -22.75 -14.44 33.88
CA LYS A 558 -21.31 -14.61 33.61
C LYS A 558 -21.19 -15.90 32.79
N ARG A 559 -20.76 -15.84 31.52
CA ARG A 559 -19.77 -16.76 30.89
C ARG A 559 -19.79 -16.77 29.35
N LYS A 560 -18.55 -16.77 28.83
CA LYS A 560 -18.02 -17.27 27.53
C LYS A 560 -18.10 -16.36 26.30
N LEU A 561 -17.01 -15.64 26.06
CA LEU A 561 -16.37 -15.47 24.75
C LEU A 561 -14.84 -15.43 24.97
N PRO A 562 -14.02 -16.13 24.16
CA PRO A 562 -12.57 -16.06 24.23
C PRO A 562 -12.08 -14.79 23.54
N LEU A 563 -11.69 -13.78 24.33
CA LEU A 563 -10.98 -12.59 23.90
C LEU A 563 -9.55 -12.96 23.46
N LYS A 564 -9.35 -13.26 22.17
CA LYS A 564 -8.00 -13.34 21.59
C LYS A 564 -7.81 -12.59 20.27
N CYS A 565 -8.85 -11.93 19.73
CA CYS A 565 -8.77 -11.17 18.48
C CYS A 565 -9.49 -9.81 18.55
N CYS A 566 -9.40 -9.09 19.67
CA CYS A 566 -9.88 -7.71 19.76
C CYS A 566 -8.70 -6.75 19.93
N PRO A 567 -8.65 -5.62 19.18
CA PRO A 567 -7.66 -4.57 19.38
C PRO A 567 -7.76 -4.00 20.80
N SER A 568 -6.62 -3.65 21.39
CA SER A 568 -6.48 -3.03 22.71
C SER A 568 -7.32 -1.76 22.89
N SER A 569 -7.68 -1.07 21.80
CA SER A 569 -8.55 0.11 21.80
C SER A 569 -9.97 -0.16 22.31
N MET A 570 -10.43 -1.42 22.29
CA MET A 570 -11.74 -1.79 22.83
C MET A 570 -11.71 -2.03 24.35
N VAL A 571 -10.55 -2.38 24.92
CA VAL A 571 -10.36 -2.53 26.38
C VAL A 571 -10.23 -1.16 27.04
N GLU A 572 -9.55 -0.20 26.40
CA GLU A 572 -9.42 1.17 26.90
C GLU A 572 -10.76 1.95 26.86
N GLN A 573 -11.61 1.70 25.86
CA GLN A 573 -12.96 2.26 25.81
C GLN A 573 -13.88 1.68 26.89
N MET A 574 -13.63 0.45 27.35
CA MET A 574 -14.35 -0.15 28.49
C MET A 574 -13.89 0.41 29.84
N ASP A 575 -12.63 0.82 29.99
CA ASP A 575 -12.14 1.45 31.23
C ASP A 575 -12.55 2.94 31.33
N GLN A 576 -12.72 3.64 30.20
CA GLN A 576 -13.35 4.97 30.16
C GLN A 576 -14.85 4.93 30.52
N LEU A 577 -15.54 3.82 30.23
CA LEU A 577 -16.94 3.61 30.64
C LEU A 577 -17.06 3.35 32.15
N LYS A 578 -16.07 2.70 32.80
CA LYS A 578 -16.03 2.54 34.26
C LYS A 578 -15.81 3.86 35.00
N SER A 579 -15.03 4.80 34.43
CA SER A 579 -14.86 6.13 35.03
C SER A 579 -16.13 6.99 34.88
N TRP A 580 -16.93 6.75 33.84
CA TRP A 580 -18.25 7.36 33.67
C TRP A 580 -19.30 6.82 34.66
N GLU A 581 -19.25 5.53 35.00
CA GLU A 581 -20.12 4.89 36.01
C GLU A 581 -19.96 5.48 37.42
N VAL A 582 -18.71 5.82 37.82
CA VAL A 582 -18.41 6.46 39.12
C VAL A 582 -18.87 7.92 39.15
N SER A 583 -18.89 8.61 38.00
CA SER A 583 -19.35 9.99 37.90
C SER A 583 -20.88 10.11 37.96
N ILE A 584 -21.61 9.13 37.42
CA ILE A 584 -23.08 9.11 37.41
C ILE A 584 -23.63 8.71 38.80
N GLN A 585 -22.95 7.83 39.56
CA GLN A 585 -23.35 7.52 40.94
C GLN A 585 -23.19 8.70 41.92
N ARG A 586 -22.33 9.69 41.61
CA ARG A 586 -22.17 10.90 42.45
C ARG A 586 -23.16 12.01 42.13
N GLN A 587 -23.76 12.02 40.94
CA GLN A 587 -24.76 13.03 40.55
C GLN A 587 -26.21 12.58 40.78
N GLY A 588 -26.46 11.29 41.00
CA GLY A 588 -27.79 10.75 41.35
C GLY A 588 -28.21 10.88 42.82
N ALA A 589 -27.47 11.62 43.66
CA ALA A 589 -27.82 11.84 45.07
C ALA A 589 -28.37 13.25 45.38
N LEU A 590 -28.57 14.09 44.36
CA LEU A 590 -29.13 15.44 44.47
C LEU A 590 -30.07 15.73 43.28
N SER A 591 -31.25 15.11 43.29
CA SER A 591 -32.50 15.62 42.67
C SER A 591 -33.63 14.64 42.93
#